data_AF-A0A845WIG8-F1
#
_entry.id   AF-A0A845WIG8-F1
#
_cell.length_a   1.000
_cell.length_b   1.000
_cell.length_c   1.000
_cell.angle_alpha   90.00
_cell.angle_beta   90.00
_cell.angle_gamma   90.00
#
_symmetry.space_group_name_H-M   'P 1'
#
loop_
_entity.id
_entity.type
_entity.pdbx_description
1 polymer ?
#
loop_
_entity_poly.entity_id
_entity_poly.type
_entity_poly.pdbx_seq_one_letter_code
_entity_poly.pdbx_strand_id
1 'polypeptide(L)'
;MNAGNTPGYLLKQIESALCRAFPSKTQLEMMLRHQFSQNLEEIARGENLTEIVYKVVDYFNTSNSLEKLIKKALNENPNNASLKAIKEKFEITTSLVNLLLPLKKQIIKPMQQAYRACCYDKLGNYREYEIPDNLNDILENLDNIPQQNDNEKHIIEFVARLLITGNLPKAIAEQLKQWLEKNDSAAQWERLIKKLKFQQDDLLLDEDGTVLLSEDELLPPRHSFDSNWLNELEAPEGTVKLRSKFYLQR
;
A
#
# COMPACT_ATOMS: atom_id res chain seq x y z
N MET A 1 -0.42 -20.97 -8.22
CA MET A 1 0.42 -20.50 -9.32
C MET A 1 0.09 -19.04 -9.53
N ASN A 2 1.09 -18.15 -9.48
CA ASN A 2 0.91 -16.75 -9.86
C ASN A 2 0.65 -16.67 -11.36
N ALA A 3 -0.07 -15.67 -11.86
CA ALA A 3 -0.43 -15.60 -13.28
C ALA A 3 0.56 -14.74 -14.11
N GLY A 4 1.83 -14.66 -13.69
CA GLY A 4 2.84 -13.80 -14.34
C GLY A 4 2.61 -12.28 -14.16
N ASN A 5 1.75 -11.87 -13.23
CA ASN A 5 1.36 -10.47 -13.03
C ASN A 5 2.15 -9.79 -11.89
N THR A 6 3.42 -10.14 -11.71
CA THR A 6 4.23 -9.54 -10.64
C THR A 6 4.52 -8.07 -10.96
N PRO A 7 4.15 -7.10 -10.10
CA PRO A 7 4.45 -5.69 -10.34
C PRO A 7 5.94 -5.41 -10.44
N GLY A 8 6.34 -4.43 -11.28
CA GLY A 8 7.75 -4.12 -11.52
C GLY A 8 8.52 -3.70 -10.26
N TYR A 9 7.90 -2.93 -9.37
CA TYR A 9 8.51 -2.55 -8.09
C TYR A 9 8.82 -3.77 -7.20
N LEU A 10 7.99 -4.81 -7.29
CA LEU A 10 8.15 -6.04 -6.52
C LEU A 10 9.28 -6.90 -7.10
N LEU A 11 9.47 -6.90 -8.43
CA LEU A 11 10.64 -7.52 -9.07
C LEU A 11 11.94 -6.91 -8.55
N LYS A 12 12.02 -5.57 -8.49
CA LYS A 12 13.18 -4.85 -7.93
C LYS A 12 13.46 -5.20 -6.47
N GLN A 13 12.42 -5.43 -5.67
CA GLN A 13 12.57 -5.87 -4.28
C GLN A 13 13.05 -7.32 -4.18
N ILE A 14 12.60 -8.21 -5.07
CA ILE A 14 13.12 -9.59 -5.19
C ILE A 14 14.60 -9.57 -5.57
N GLU A 15 15.00 -8.77 -6.55
CA GLU A 15 16.40 -8.59 -6.95
C GLU A 15 17.26 -8.14 -5.77
N SER A 16 16.78 -7.14 -5.02
CA SER A 16 17.48 -6.62 -3.85
C SER A 16 17.62 -7.67 -2.74
N ALA A 17 16.58 -8.46 -2.50
CA ALA A 17 16.61 -9.55 -1.52
C ALA A 17 17.57 -10.67 -1.93
N LEU A 18 17.61 -11.03 -3.22
CA LEU A 18 18.56 -12.01 -3.76
C LEU A 18 20.00 -11.51 -3.67
N CYS A 19 20.28 -10.25 -4.01
CA CYS A 19 21.62 -9.67 -3.86
C CYS A 19 22.11 -9.73 -2.40
N ARG A 20 21.22 -9.47 -1.43
CA ARG A 20 21.55 -9.57 0.00
C ARG A 20 21.75 -11.00 0.49
N ALA A 21 21.03 -11.96 -0.10
CA ALA A 21 21.14 -13.37 0.27
C ALA A 21 22.33 -14.06 -0.38
N PHE A 22 22.74 -13.62 -1.57
CA PHE A 22 23.84 -14.17 -2.34
C PHE A 22 24.79 -13.04 -2.76
N PRO A 23 25.62 -12.51 -1.85
CA PRO A 23 26.49 -11.36 -2.11
C PRO A 23 27.63 -11.60 -3.11
N SER A 24 27.75 -12.80 -3.68
CA SER A 24 28.69 -13.08 -4.77
C SER A 24 28.07 -13.94 -5.88
N LYS A 25 28.59 -13.78 -7.10
CA LYS A 25 28.19 -14.57 -8.28
C LYS A 25 28.27 -16.08 -8.01
N THR A 26 29.35 -16.53 -7.36
CA THR A 26 29.56 -17.94 -7.01
C THR A 26 28.47 -18.47 -6.08
N GLN A 27 28.05 -17.70 -5.07
CA GLN A 27 26.97 -18.13 -4.16
C GLN A 27 25.62 -18.25 -4.89
N LEU A 28 25.32 -17.30 -5.80
CA LEU A 28 24.12 -17.37 -6.62
C LEU A 28 24.15 -18.59 -7.56
N GLU A 29 25.30 -18.83 -8.19
CA GLU A 29 25.52 -20.00 -9.06
C GLU A 29 25.35 -21.31 -8.30
N MET A 30 25.93 -21.43 -7.11
CA MET A 30 25.75 -22.60 -6.23
C MET A 30 24.27 -22.82 -5.92
N MET A 31 23.53 -21.77 -5.55
CA MET A 31 22.10 -21.87 -5.30
C MET A 31 21.35 -22.38 -6.53
N LEU A 32 21.58 -21.80 -7.72
CA LEU A 32 20.92 -22.25 -8.95
C LEU A 32 21.27 -23.70 -9.30
N ARG A 33 22.53 -24.11 -9.11
CA ARG A 33 22.97 -25.46 -9.40
C ARG A 33 22.40 -26.49 -8.42
N HIS A 34 22.44 -26.22 -7.12
CA HIS A 34 21.91 -27.12 -6.09
C HIS A 34 20.40 -27.22 -6.13
N GLN A 35 19.73 -26.07 -6.29
CA GLN A 35 18.29 -25.98 -6.14
C GLN A 35 17.54 -26.21 -7.46
N PHE A 36 18.13 -25.88 -8.61
CA PHE A 36 17.46 -25.97 -9.91
C PHE A 36 18.17 -26.91 -10.90
N SER A 37 19.38 -27.37 -10.59
CA SER A 37 20.23 -28.09 -11.54
C SER A 37 20.47 -27.28 -12.82
N GLN A 38 20.52 -25.96 -12.70
CA GLN A 38 20.75 -25.02 -13.80
C GLN A 38 22.11 -24.34 -13.67
N ASN A 39 22.74 -24.05 -14.81
CA ASN A 39 23.97 -23.29 -14.86
C ASN A 39 23.65 -21.79 -14.94
N LEU A 40 24.31 -20.97 -14.11
CA LEU A 40 24.14 -19.52 -14.15
C LEU A 40 24.48 -18.93 -15.52
N GLU A 41 25.52 -19.42 -16.19
CA GLU A 41 25.96 -18.92 -17.50
C GLU A 41 24.99 -19.22 -18.65
N GLU A 42 24.07 -20.18 -18.45
CA GLU A 42 22.98 -20.48 -19.38
C GLU A 42 21.79 -19.53 -19.20
N ILE A 43 21.60 -19.03 -17.97
CA ILE A 43 20.48 -18.15 -17.61
C ILE A 43 20.86 -16.68 -17.79
N ALA A 44 22.02 -16.29 -17.26
CA ALA A 44 22.42 -14.90 -17.10
C ALA A 44 23.94 -14.74 -17.26
N ARG A 45 24.35 -14.13 -18.37
CA ARG A 45 25.72 -13.63 -18.56
C ARG A 45 25.82 -12.19 -18.11
N GLY A 46 26.96 -11.79 -17.55
CA GLY A 46 27.21 -10.43 -17.10
C GLY A 46 28.43 -10.33 -16.20
N GLU A 47 28.87 -9.11 -15.96
CA GLU A 47 30.06 -8.82 -15.15
C GLU A 47 29.70 -8.41 -13.72
N ASN A 48 28.56 -7.74 -13.53
CA ASN A 48 28.09 -7.27 -12.23
C ASN A 48 26.99 -8.19 -11.68
N LEU A 49 27.08 -8.55 -10.39
CA LEU A 49 26.09 -9.32 -9.65
C LEU A 49 24.67 -8.74 -9.79
N THR A 50 24.49 -7.42 -9.73
CA THR A 50 23.16 -6.80 -9.85
C THR A 50 22.52 -7.09 -11.21
N GLU A 51 23.30 -6.97 -12.28
CA GLU A 51 22.85 -7.27 -13.65
C GLU A 51 22.51 -8.76 -13.79
N ILE A 52 23.36 -9.63 -13.23
CA ILE A 52 23.15 -11.09 -13.23
C ILE A 52 21.86 -11.43 -12.49
N VAL A 53 21.64 -10.87 -11.30
CA VAL A 53 20.44 -11.11 -10.49
C VAL A 53 19.18 -10.63 -11.22
N TYR A 54 19.23 -9.45 -11.85
CA TYR A 54 18.13 -8.95 -12.70
C TYR A 54 17.76 -9.97 -13.78
N LYS A 55 18.75 -10.48 -14.55
CA LYS A 55 18.51 -11.47 -15.61
C LYS A 55 17.96 -12.80 -15.07
N VAL A 56 18.43 -13.23 -13.90
CA VAL A 56 17.86 -14.41 -13.21
C VAL A 56 16.41 -14.16 -12.85
N VAL A 57 16.08 -13.03 -12.22
CA VAL A 57 14.70 -12.69 -11.84
C VAL A 57 13.80 -12.63 -13.08
N ASP A 58 14.24 -12.00 -14.17
CA ASP A 58 13.48 -11.92 -15.42
C ASP A 58 13.23 -13.30 -16.05
N TYR A 59 14.25 -14.17 -16.07
CA TYR A 59 14.11 -15.56 -16.52
C TYR A 59 13.05 -16.34 -15.73
N PHE A 60 13.05 -16.20 -14.40
CA PHE A 60 12.05 -16.85 -13.55
C PHE A 60 10.68 -16.16 -13.61
N ASN A 61 10.62 -14.87 -13.94
CA ASN A 61 9.36 -14.14 -14.15
C ASN A 61 8.65 -14.59 -15.43
N THR A 62 9.37 -14.62 -16.54
CA THR A 62 8.85 -15.03 -17.86
C THR A 62 8.41 -16.50 -17.87
N SER A 63 9.06 -17.35 -17.10
CA SER A 63 8.69 -18.76 -16.90
C SER A 63 7.68 -18.99 -15.77
N ASN A 64 7.10 -17.92 -15.22
CA ASN A 64 6.11 -17.96 -14.13
C ASN A 64 6.57 -18.80 -12.91
N SER A 65 7.87 -18.77 -12.64
CA SER A 65 8.57 -19.59 -11.65
C SER A 65 9.23 -18.76 -10.54
N LEU A 66 8.91 -17.47 -10.42
CA LEU A 66 9.40 -16.58 -9.35
C LEU A 66 9.09 -17.12 -7.95
N GLU A 67 7.89 -17.65 -7.73
CA GLU A 67 7.53 -18.25 -6.43
C GLU A 67 8.50 -19.38 -6.06
N LYS A 68 8.86 -20.20 -7.06
CA LYS A 68 9.82 -21.29 -6.92
C LYS A 68 11.23 -20.74 -6.67
N LEU A 69 11.65 -19.70 -7.39
CA LEU A 69 12.93 -19.02 -7.16
C LEU A 69 13.06 -18.56 -5.71
N ILE A 70 12.08 -17.80 -5.21
CA ILE A 70 12.09 -17.27 -3.83
C ILE A 70 12.09 -18.40 -2.81
N LYS A 71 11.23 -19.41 -2.97
CA LYS A 71 11.17 -20.56 -2.04
C LYS A 71 12.48 -21.32 -1.98
N LYS A 72 13.11 -21.59 -3.13
CA LYS A 72 14.36 -22.33 -3.17
C LYS A 72 15.56 -21.50 -2.70
N ALA A 73 15.59 -20.20 -3.00
CA ALA A 73 16.55 -19.27 -2.42
C ALA A 73 16.47 -19.26 -0.89
N LEU A 74 15.25 -19.27 -0.33
CA LEU A 74 15.04 -19.34 1.11
C LEU A 74 15.44 -20.71 1.69
N ASN A 75 15.27 -21.81 0.96
CA ASN A 75 15.77 -23.12 1.43
C ASN A 75 17.29 -23.15 1.56
N GLU A 76 18.02 -22.50 0.64
CA GLU A 76 19.48 -22.38 0.71
C GLU A 76 19.91 -21.44 1.85
N ASN A 77 19.16 -20.35 2.06
CA ASN A 77 19.44 -19.32 3.07
C ASN A 77 18.25 -19.08 4.02
N PRO A 78 17.91 -20.05 4.89
CA PRO A 78 16.68 -20.04 5.67
C PRO A 78 16.62 -18.94 6.74
N ASN A 79 17.76 -18.37 7.12
CA ASN A 79 17.85 -17.31 8.12
C ASN A 79 17.92 -15.90 7.51
N ASN A 80 17.89 -15.76 6.18
CA ASN A 80 17.95 -14.45 5.55
C ASN A 80 16.61 -13.70 5.71
N ALA A 81 16.63 -12.64 6.53
CA ALA A 81 15.43 -11.84 6.81
C ALA A 81 14.83 -11.17 5.56
N SER A 82 15.67 -10.75 4.60
CA SER A 82 15.19 -10.14 3.34
C SER A 82 14.42 -11.16 2.48
N LEU A 83 14.88 -12.42 2.42
CA LEU A 83 14.16 -13.49 1.72
C LEU A 83 12.84 -13.87 2.38
N LYS A 84 12.77 -13.87 3.73
CA LYS A 84 11.52 -14.11 4.45
C LYS A 84 10.49 -13.01 4.16
N ALA A 85 10.91 -11.75 4.32
CA ALA A 85 10.06 -10.60 4.10
C ALA A 85 9.55 -10.56 2.65
N ILE A 86 10.42 -10.79 1.66
CA ILE A 86 9.98 -10.76 0.26
C ILE A 86 9.08 -11.93 -0.11
N LYS A 87 9.26 -13.12 0.50
CA LYS A 87 8.36 -14.26 0.27
C LYS A 87 6.93 -13.93 0.70
N GLU A 88 6.78 -13.45 1.93
CA GLU A 88 5.48 -13.07 2.47
C GLU A 88 4.84 -11.95 1.64
N LYS A 89 5.61 -10.89 1.35
CA LYS A 89 5.15 -9.79 0.53
C LYS A 89 4.74 -10.23 -0.87
N PHE A 90 5.49 -11.12 -1.48
CA PHE A 90 5.18 -11.68 -2.80
C PHE A 90 3.88 -12.48 -2.78
N GLU A 91 3.66 -13.34 -1.78
CA GLU A 91 2.42 -14.11 -1.64
C GLU A 91 1.18 -13.20 -1.47
N ILE A 92 1.29 -12.18 -0.62
CA ILE A 92 0.22 -11.19 -0.38
C ILE A 92 -0.05 -10.38 -1.65
N THR A 93 0.98 -9.74 -2.20
CA THR A 93 0.81 -8.79 -3.31
C THR A 93 0.32 -9.49 -4.57
N THR A 94 0.92 -10.62 -4.95
CA THR A 94 0.54 -11.30 -6.20
C THR A 94 -0.86 -11.90 -6.13
N SER A 95 -1.28 -12.41 -4.97
CA SER A 95 -2.64 -12.92 -4.80
C SER A 95 -3.69 -11.80 -4.90
N LEU A 96 -3.40 -10.62 -4.33
CA LEU A 96 -4.27 -9.44 -4.47
C LEU A 96 -4.31 -8.93 -5.91
N VAL A 97 -3.16 -8.82 -6.57
CA VAL A 97 -3.09 -8.40 -7.99
C VAL A 97 -3.90 -9.34 -8.87
N ASN A 98 -3.78 -10.66 -8.69
CA ASN A 98 -4.54 -11.61 -9.51
C ASN A 98 -6.07 -11.48 -9.30
N LEU A 99 -6.51 -11.06 -8.11
CA LEU A 99 -7.92 -10.82 -7.81
C LEU A 99 -8.41 -9.50 -8.44
N LEU A 100 -7.62 -8.43 -8.32
CA LEU A 100 -8.03 -7.08 -8.72
C LEU A 100 -7.76 -6.76 -10.20
N LEU A 101 -6.76 -7.38 -10.82
CA LEU A 101 -6.33 -7.09 -12.19
C LEU A 101 -7.45 -7.24 -13.24
N PRO A 102 -8.28 -8.30 -13.22
CA PRO A 102 -9.39 -8.44 -14.19
C PRO A 102 -10.43 -7.33 -14.07
N LEU A 103 -10.48 -6.64 -12.94
CA LEU A 103 -11.53 -5.71 -12.55
C LEU A 103 -11.04 -4.26 -12.49
N LYS A 104 -9.73 -4.03 -12.62
CA LYS A 104 -9.10 -2.72 -12.37
C LYS A 104 -9.81 -1.55 -13.04
N LYS A 105 -10.29 -1.68 -14.28
CA LYS A 105 -11.00 -0.61 -14.99
C LYS A 105 -12.35 -0.26 -14.37
N GLN A 106 -13.04 -1.24 -13.80
CA GLN A 106 -14.38 -1.07 -13.21
C GLN A 106 -14.31 -0.46 -11.81
N ILE A 107 -13.25 -0.79 -11.06
CA ILE A 107 -13.13 -0.45 -9.64
C ILE A 107 -11.92 0.47 -9.34
N ILE A 108 -11.31 1.10 -10.34
CA ILE A 108 -10.17 2.01 -10.12
C ILE A 108 -10.53 3.19 -9.22
N LYS A 109 -11.70 3.81 -9.41
CA LYS A 109 -12.16 4.92 -8.56
C LYS A 109 -12.33 4.49 -7.10
N PRO A 110 -13.03 3.37 -6.79
CA PRO A 110 -13.01 2.77 -5.46
C PRO A 110 -11.61 2.51 -4.90
N MET A 111 -10.69 1.96 -5.71
CA MET A 111 -9.30 1.74 -5.27
C MET A 111 -8.61 3.06 -4.90
N GLN A 112 -8.74 4.09 -5.74
CA GLN A 112 -8.17 5.41 -5.48
C GLN A 112 -8.73 6.03 -4.19
N GLN A 113 -10.04 5.89 -3.93
CA GLN A 113 -10.67 6.36 -2.70
C GLN A 113 -10.15 5.61 -1.47
N ALA A 114 -10.07 4.28 -1.54
CA ALA A 114 -9.52 3.46 -0.46
C ALA A 114 -8.04 3.81 -0.18
N TYR A 115 -7.24 4.02 -1.23
CA TYR A 115 -5.87 4.47 -1.12
C TYR A 115 -5.74 5.85 -0.46
N ARG A 116 -6.55 6.83 -0.88
CA ARG A 116 -6.59 8.17 -0.26
C ARG A 116 -6.87 8.07 1.23
N ALA A 117 -7.85 7.26 1.61
CA ALA A 117 -8.23 7.06 3.01
C ALA A 117 -7.12 6.38 3.84
N CYS A 118 -6.29 5.51 3.24
CA CYS A 118 -5.09 5.00 3.91
C CYS A 118 -4.00 6.05 4.12
N CYS A 119 -3.91 7.04 3.21
CA CYS A 119 -2.86 8.06 3.21
C CYS A 119 -3.20 9.25 4.12
N TYR A 120 -4.47 9.65 4.17
CA TYR A 120 -4.96 10.78 4.96
C TYR A 120 -4.60 10.63 6.45
N ASP A 121 -4.72 9.41 6.98
CA ASP A 121 -4.45 9.12 8.40
C ASP A 121 -2.95 9.12 8.76
N LYS A 122 -2.04 9.11 7.78
CA LYS A 122 -0.61 8.78 8.00
C LYS A 122 0.39 9.85 7.58
N LEU A 123 0.01 10.79 6.71
CA LEU A 123 0.98 11.70 6.07
C LEU A 123 0.82 13.18 6.45
N GLY A 124 -0.24 13.56 7.17
CA GLY A 124 -0.49 14.97 7.57
C GLY A 124 -0.74 15.93 6.39
N ASN A 125 -1.23 17.14 6.68
CA ASN A 125 -1.75 18.13 5.73
C ASN A 125 -0.74 18.74 4.72
N TYR A 126 0.37 18.07 4.38
CA TYR A 126 1.36 18.59 3.44
C TYR A 126 1.62 17.60 2.31
N ARG A 127 0.79 17.68 1.27
CA ARG A 127 1.13 17.76 -0.17
C ARG A 127 -0.10 17.41 -1.00
N GLU A 128 -0.20 18.03 -2.17
CA GLU A 128 -1.01 17.55 -3.30
C GLU A 128 -0.48 16.16 -3.68
N TYR A 129 -0.93 15.11 -3.00
CA TYR A 129 -0.55 13.75 -3.36
C TYR A 129 -1.25 13.39 -4.65
N GLU A 130 -0.46 13.17 -5.69
CA GLU A 130 -0.95 12.60 -6.94
C GLU A 130 -1.54 11.22 -6.62
N ILE A 131 -2.83 11.08 -6.93
CA ILE A 131 -3.53 9.83 -6.70
C ILE A 131 -3.16 8.90 -7.84
N PRO A 132 -2.58 7.73 -7.57
CA PRO A 132 -2.09 6.88 -8.64
C PRO A 132 -3.24 6.37 -9.52
N ASP A 133 -3.02 6.36 -10.82
CA ASP A 133 -4.03 6.01 -11.82
C ASP A 133 -4.14 4.51 -12.09
N ASN A 134 -3.26 3.70 -11.48
CA ASN A 134 -3.26 2.26 -11.67
C ASN A 134 -2.93 1.48 -10.40
N LEU A 135 -3.33 0.20 -10.40
CA LEU A 135 -3.19 -0.71 -9.25
C LEU A 135 -1.72 -0.88 -8.80
N ASN A 136 -0.76 -0.96 -9.73
CA ASN A 136 0.62 -1.23 -9.35
C ASN A 136 1.21 -0.05 -8.58
N ASP A 137 0.94 1.17 -9.02
CA ASP A 137 1.41 2.38 -8.36
C ASP A 137 0.71 2.59 -7.01
N ILE A 138 -0.58 2.24 -6.89
CA ILE A 138 -1.27 2.20 -5.59
C ILE A 138 -0.53 1.27 -4.63
N LEU A 139 -0.24 0.04 -5.05
CA LEU A 139 0.42 -0.96 -4.20
C LEU A 139 1.86 -0.57 -3.87
N GLU A 140 2.61 -0.01 -4.83
CA GLU A 140 3.96 0.52 -4.60
C GLU A 140 3.95 1.64 -3.56
N ASN A 141 3.02 2.58 -3.70
CA ASN A 141 2.93 3.70 -2.76
C ASN A 141 2.54 3.24 -1.36
N LEU A 142 1.60 2.30 -1.23
CA LEU A 142 1.24 1.70 0.06
C LEU A 142 2.44 1.05 0.76
N ASP A 143 3.33 0.41 0.00
CA ASP A 143 4.55 -0.19 0.52
C ASP A 143 5.60 0.84 0.98
N ASN A 144 5.55 2.06 0.44
CA ASN A 144 6.45 3.15 0.80
C ASN A 144 5.94 3.96 2.00
N ILE A 145 4.69 3.76 2.46
CA ILE A 145 4.17 4.41 3.66
C ILE A 145 4.89 3.80 4.88
N PRO A 146 5.52 4.64 5.75
CA PRO A 146 6.15 4.15 6.97
C PRO A 146 5.18 3.34 7.83
N GLN A 147 5.58 2.14 8.24
CA GLN A 147 4.81 1.30 9.15
C GLN A 147 5.22 1.64 10.58
N GLN A 148 4.24 1.91 11.46
CA GLN A 148 4.51 2.20 12.87
C GLN A 148 4.84 0.92 13.66
N ASN A 149 4.38 -0.25 13.20
CA ASN A 149 4.69 -1.55 13.76
C ASN A 149 4.60 -2.64 12.67
N ASP A 150 5.30 -3.77 12.89
CA ASP A 150 5.39 -4.89 11.92
C ASP A 150 4.05 -5.61 11.67
N ASN A 151 3.00 -5.32 12.47
CA ASN A 151 1.70 -5.97 12.35
C ASN A 151 0.76 -5.23 11.38
N GLU A 152 0.97 -3.93 11.15
CA GLU A 152 0.12 -3.12 10.28
C GLU A 152 0.60 -3.12 8.84
N LYS A 153 0.08 -4.05 8.04
CA LYS A 153 0.29 -4.08 6.60
C LYS A 153 -0.68 -3.12 5.91
N HIS A 154 -0.18 -2.01 5.36
CA HIS A 154 -1.01 -1.02 4.64
C HIS A 154 -1.86 -1.61 3.52
N ILE A 155 -1.39 -2.69 2.88
CA ILE A 155 -2.17 -3.43 1.87
C ILE A 155 -3.44 -4.08 2.49
N ILE A 156 -3.36 -4.61 3.71
CA ILE A 156 -4.52 -5.19 4.42
C ILE A 156 -5.54 -4.08 4.73
N GLU A 157 -5.08 -2.95 5.24
CA GLU A 157 -5.94 -1.81 5.52
C GLU A 157 -6.59 -1.26 4.25
N PHE A 158 -5.83 -1.15 3.15
CA PHE A 158 -6.34 -0.75 1.85
C PHE A 158 -7.50 -1.65 1.41
N VAL A 159 -7.36 -2.98 1.52
CA VAL A 159 -8.43 -3.91 1.16
C VAL A 159 -9.63 -3.78 2.09
N ALA A 160 -9.41 -3.61 3.41
CA ALA A 160 -10.49 -3.37 4.36
C ALA A 160 -11.26 -2.08 4.05
N ARG A 161 -10.56 -0.99 3.71
CA ARG A 161 -11.20 0.27 3.29
C ARG A 161 -11.94 0.10 1.97
N LEU A 162 -11.35 -0.60 1.00
CA LEU A 162 -11.99 -0.87 -0.27
C LEU A 162 -13.32 -1.65 -0.11
N LEU A 163 -13.43 -2.52 0.90
CA LEU A 163 -14.67 -3.22 1.23
C LEU A 163 -15.73 -2.32 1.91
N ILE A 164 -15.31 -1.29 2.64
CA ILE A 164 -16.20 -0.37 3.35
C ILE A 164 -16.69 0.73 2.43
N THR A 165 -15.77 1.38 1.71
CA THR A 165 -16.03 2.58 0.92
C THR A 165 -16.28 2.26 -0.55
N GLY A 166 -15.72 1.17 -1.04
CA GLY A 166 -15.94 0.74 -2.41
C GLY A 166 -17.36 0.20 -2.58
N ASN A 167 -18.16 0.86 -3.42
CA ASN A 167 -19.41 0.30 -3.93
C ASN A 167 -19.09 -0.88 -4.89
N LEU A 168 -18.64 -1.99 -4.32
CA LEU A 168 -18.14 -3.15 -5.05
C LEU A 168 -19.27 -4.12 -5.39
N PRO A 169 -19.22 -4.76 -6.59
CA PRO A 169 -20.05 -5.92 -6.87
C PRO A 169 -19.89 -7.01 -5.81
N LYS A 170 -21.02 -7.60 -5.36
CA LYS A 170 -21.07 -8.59 -4.27
C LYS A 170 -20.05 -9.72 -4.41
N ALA A 171 -19.89 -10.26 -5.62
CA ALA A 171 -18.94 -11.35 -5.89
C ALA A 171 -17.48 -10.96 -5.60
N ILE A 172 -17.12 -9.70 -5.84
CA ILE A 172 -15.76 -9.18 -5.61
C ILE A 172 -15.56 -8.93 -4.12
N ALA A 173 -16.56 -8.33 -3.47
CA ALA A 173 -16.52 -8.11 -2.03
C ALA A 173 -16.32 -9.43 -1.26
N GLU A 174 -17.00 -10.51 -1.65
CA GLU A 174 -16.80 -11.83 -1.03
C GLU A 174 -15.39 -12.40 -1.27
N GLN A 175 -14.83 -12.25 -2.47
CA GLN A 175 -13.45 -12.69 -2.74
C GLN A 175 -12.42 -11.89 -1.92
N LEU A 176 -12.63 -10.59 -1.75
CA LEU A 176 -11.75 -9.74 -0.93
C LEU A 176 -11.85 -10.06 0.57
N LYS A 177 -13.04 -10.41 1.07
CA LYS A 177 -13.20 -10.90 2.45
C LYS A 177 -12.44 -12.21 2.68
N GLN A 178 -12.61 -13.19 1.79
CA GLN A 178 -11.87 -14.45 1.84
C GLN A 178 -10.35 -14.21 1.74
N TRP A 179 -9.93 -13.23 0.93
CA TRP A 179 -8.54 -12.84 0.84
C TRP A 179 -8.02 -12.24 2.16
N LEU A 180 -8.79 -11.40 2.84
CA LEU A 180 -8.43 -10.87 4.16
C LEU A 180 -8.30 -11.99 5.21
N GLU A 181 -9.27 -12.90 5.29
CA GLU A 181 -9.24 -14.04 6.23
C GLU A 181 -8.01 -14.94 6.07
N LYS A 182 -7.43 -14.98 4.87
CA LYS A 182 -6.23 -15.77 4.58
C LYS A 182 -4.93 -15.05 4.91
N ASN A 183 -4.89 -13.72 4.76
CA ASN A 183 -3.67 -12.92 4.85
C ASN A 183 -3.56 -12.10 6.14
N ASP A 184 -4.63 -12.06 6.92
CA ASP A 184 -4.72 -11.47 8.25
C ASP A 184 -5.65 -12.30 9.15
N SER A 185 -5.53 -12.15 10.46
CA SER A 185 -6.43 -12.81 11.40
C SER A 185 -7.84 -12.24 11.28
N ALA A 186 -8.86 -13.11 11.26
CA ALA A 186 -10.27 -12.71 11.27
C ALA A 186 -10.57 -11.68 12.38
N ALA A 187 -10.03 -11.92 13.57
CA ALA A 187 -10.19 -11.01 14.70
C ALA A 187 -9.50 -9.65 14.49
N GLN A 188 -8.42 -9.60 13.72
CA GLN A 188 -7.67 -8.36 13.46
C GLN A 188 -8.36 -7.50 12.40
N TRP A 189 -8.75 -8.06 11.27
CA TRP A 189 -9.42 -7.27 10.22
C TRP A 189 -10.85 -6.89 10.60
N GLU A 190 -11.60 -7.71 11.36
CA GLU A 190 -12.92 -7.30 11.88
C GLU A 190 -12.80 -6.14 12.86
N ARG A 191 -11.80 -6.18 13.75
CA ARG A 191 -11.49 -5.07 14.67
C ARG A 191 -11.11 -3.82 13.88
N LEU A 192 -10.32 -3.97 12.82
CA LEU A 192 -9.96 -2.88 11.92
C LEU A 192 -11.19 -2.30 11.23
N ILE A 193 -12.08 -3.11 10.67
CA ILE A 193 -13.32 -2.63 10.05
C ILE A 193 -14.19 -1.89 11.05
N LYS A 194 -14.33 -2.41 12.28
CA LYS A 194 -15.09 -1.72 13.33
C LYS A 194 -14.48 -0.35 13.66
N LYS A 195 -13.16 -0.26 13.76
CA LYS A 195 -12.43 1.00 13.97
C LYS A 195 -12.66 1.97 12.80
N LEU A 196 -12.52 1.48 11.57
CA LEU A 196 -12.66 2.29 10.35
C LEU A 196 -14.10 2.80 10.16
N LYS A 197 -15.12 1.98 10.45
CA LYS A 197 -16.53 2.41 10.43
C LYS A 197 -16.82 3.49 11.47
N PHE A 198 -16.28 3.33 12.68
CA PHE A 198 -16.41 4.36 13.72
C PHE A 198 -15.76 5.69 13.29
N GLN A 199 -14.57 5.64 12.69
CA GLN A 199 -13.91 6.84 12.14
C GLN A 199 -14.68 7.46 10.97
N GLN A 200 -15.42 6.67 10.21
CA GLN A 200 -16.28 7.16 9.12
C GLN A 200 -17.57 7.80 9.65
N ASP A 201 -18.13 7.32 10.76
CA ASP A 201 -19.33 7.91 11.37
C ASP A 201 -19.01 9.27 12.04
N ASP A 202 -17.77 9.49 12.47
CA ASP A 202 -17.30 10.78 13.03
C ASP A 202 -16.89 11.80 11.95
N LEU A 203 -16.62 11.36 10.71
CA LEU A 203 -16.28 12.22 9.57
C LEU A 203 -17.47 12.27 8.61
N LEU A 204 -18.25 13.35 8.63
CA LEU A 204 -19.25 13.59 7.58
C LEU A 204 -18.49 13.66 6.25
N LEU A 205 -18.72 12.73 5.33
CA LEU A 205 -18.16 12.78 3.98
C LEU A 205 -19.27 13.18 3.01
N ASP A 206 -18.98 14.06 2.06
CA ASP A 206 -19.91 14.36 0.97
C ASP A 206 -19.97 13.22 -0.07
N GLU A 207 -20.81 13.38 -1.09
CA GLU A 207 -21.01 12.38 -2.15
C GLU A 207 -19.76 12.14 -3.03
N ASP A 208 -18.77 13.04 -3.02
CA ASP A 208 -17.52 12.88 -3.77
C ASP A 208 -16.33 12.41 -2.91
N GLY A 209 -16.58 12.21 -1.60
CA GLY A 209 -15.60 11.74 -0.64
C GLY A 209 -14.75 12.84 -0.01
N THR A 210 -15.16 14.11 -0.15
CA THR A 210 -14.57 15.23 0.57
C THR A 210 -15.07 15.26 2.01
N VAL A 211 -14.18 15.57 2.96
CA VAL A 211 -14.51 15.68 4.39
C VAL A 211 -15.34 16.94 4.61
N LEU A 212 -16.62 16.76 4.97
CA LEU A 212 -17.42 17.78 5.64
C LEU A 212 -16.97 17.80 7.10
N LEU A 213 -16.21 18.82 7.48
CA LEU A 213 -16.01 19.11 8.90
C LEU A 213 -17.40 19.37 9.49
N SER A 214 -17.75 18.66 10.57
CA SER A 214 -18.97 18.97 11.32
C SER A 214 -18.89 20.44 11.77
N GLU A 215 -19.98 21.22 11.62
CA GLU A 215 -20.01 22.64 12.00
C GLU A 215 -19.64 22.84 13.50
N ASP A 216 -19.77 21.79 14.32
CA ASP A 216 -19.44 21.79 15.75
C ASP A 216 -17.92 21.72 16.04
N GLU A 217 -17.08 21.29 15.10
CA GLU A 217 -15.61 21.26 15.25
C GLU A 217 -14.91 22.55 14.78
N LEU A 218 -15.64 23.51 14.19
CA LEU A 218 -15.12 24.84 13.85
C LEU A 218 -15.08 25.80 15.05
N LEU A 219 -15.51 25.36 16.23
CA LEU A 219 -15.35 26.14 17.45
C LEU A 219 -13.96 25.88 18.04
N PRO A 220 -13.15 26.92 18.29
CA PRO A 220 -11.91 26.73 19.02
C PRO A 220 -12.19 26.11 20.40
N PRO A 221 -11.27 25.29 20.93
CA PRO A 221 -11.43 24.66 22.24
C PRO A 221 -11.76 25.71 23.29
N ARG A 222 -12.76 25.43 24.14
CA ARG A 222 -13.32 26.33 25.18
C ARG A 222 -12.35 26.76 26.29
N HIS A 223 -11.04 26.63 26.12
CA HIS A 223 -10.05 27.07 27.10
C HIS A 223 -9.28 28.30 26.58
N SER A 224 -9.50 29.42 27.30
CA SER A 224 -8.94 30.76 27.15
C SER A 224 -9.16 31.44 25.80
N PHE A 225 -10.22 32.25 25.72
CA PHE A 225 -10.33 33.33 24.73
C PHE A 225 -9.19 34.33 24.98
N ASP A 226 -8.16 34.30 24.15
CA ASP A 226 -7.09 35.30 24.15
C ASP A 226 -7.54 36.51 23.32
N SER A 227 -7.78 37.64 23.98
CA SER A 227 -8.21 38.89 23.34
C SER A 227 -7.18 39.45 22.36
N ASN A 228 -5.95 38.92 22.31
CA ASN A 228 -4.94 39.34 21.35
C ASN A 228 -5.18 38.83 19.92
N TRP A 229 -6.04 37.83 19.72
CA TRP A 229 -6.32 37.25 18.40
C TRP A 229 -7.04 38.22 17.45
N LEU A 230 -7.74 39.22 17.98
CA LEU A 230 -8.40 40.26 17.17
C LEU A 230 -7.44 41.37 16.70
N ASN A 231 -6.30 41.53 17.37
CA ASN A 231 -5.38 42.64 17.08
C ASN A 231 -4.42 42.36 15.90
N GLU A 232 -4.30 41.11 15.44
CA GLU A 232 -3.43 40.73 14.32
C GLU A 232 -4.11 40.85 12.94
N LEU A 233 -5.41 41.17 12.88
CA LEU A 233 -6.18 41.28 11.62
C LEU A 233 -6.36 42.73 11.11
N GLU A 234 -5.85 43.73 11.82
CA GLU A 234 -5.86 45.12 11.35
C GLU A 234 -4.61 45.42 10.51
N ALA A 235 -4.72 45.23 9.19
CA ALA A 235 -3.79 45.87 8.25
C ALA A 235 -4.10 47.38 8.13
N PRO A 236 -3.10 48.26 7.89
CA PRO A 236 -3.24 49.72 8.05
C PRO A 236 -4.17 50.43 7.04
N GLU A 237 -4.84 49.73 6.13
CA GLU A 237 -5.61 50.34 5.04
C GLU A 237 -7.04 49.77 4.89
N GLY A 238 -7.65 49.39 6.01
CA GLY A 238 -9.11 49.51 6.16
C GLY A 238 -10.00 48.75 5.18
N THR A 239 -9.59 47.58 4.66
CA THR A 239 -10.49 46.71 3.89
C THR A 239 -10.31 45.24 4.25
N VAL A 240 -11.09 44.74 5.20
CA VAL A 240 -11.23 43.29 5.45
C VAL A 240 -12.44 42.76 4.68
N LYS A 241 -12.22 41.95 3.64
CA LYS A 241 -13.28 41.17 2.99
C LYS A 241 -13.64 39.98 3.88
N LEU A 242 -14.58 40.18 4.80
CA LEU A 242 -15.26 39.07 5.47
C LEU A 242 -16.28 38.46 4.49
N ARG A 243 -15.95 37.30 3.89
CA ARG A 243 -16.97 36.38 3.37
C ARG A 243 -17.18 35.28 4.40
N SER A 244 -18.09 35.52 5.34
CA SER A 244 -18.76 34.44 6.07
C SER A 244 -20.07 34.99 6.63
N LYS A 245 -21.18 34.40 6.20
CA LYS A 245 -22.52 34.63 6.75
C LYS A 245 -22.56 33.96 8.13
N PHE A 246 -22.41 34.73 9.20
CA PHE A 246 -22.85 34.30 10.51
C PHE A 246 -24.33 34.67 10.69
N TYR A 247 -25.20 33.65 10.75
CA TYR A 247 -26.56 33.81 11.24
C TYR A 247 -26.53 33.84 12.77
N LEU A 248 -26.96 34.95 13.35
CA LEU A 248 -27.41 35.02 14.74
C LEU A 248 -28.82 34.44 14.81
N GLN A 249 -29.07 33.47 15.68
CA GLN A 249 -30.40 33.23 16.21
C GLN A 249 -30.44 33.61 17.70
N ARG A 250 -31.44 34.44 18.02
CA ARG A 250 -31.92 34.78 19.36
C ARG A 250 -32.76 33.64 19.93
#